data_AF-A0A2S2DLH7-F1
#
_entry.id   AF-A0A2S2DLH7-F1
#
_cell.length_a   1.000
_cell.length_b   1.000
_cell.length_c   1.000
_cell.angle_alpha   90.00
_cell.angle_beta   90.00
_cell.angle_gamma   90.00
#
_symmetry.space_group_name_H-M   'P 1'
#
loop_
_entity.id
_entity.type
_entity.pdbx_description
1 polymer ?
#
loop_
_entity_poly.entity_id
_entity_poly.type
_entity_poly.pdbx_seq_one_letter_code
_entity_poly.pdbx_strand_id
1 'polypeptide(L)'
;MRQHTSAGYTLLELLMVVAILSIVALVALPVSQRVTEAGADVAADEFAHALRFARDEARRKREQRLVSCDPDTGQLRVGAVDTDKDTSTPRKNTAYLVAPAALPAGSAMTILSCSFTFADNATADSVVFDATGNPVRGIGKGPMRDKALRTGAIVLGAGHVRRSVHLATTGRITQS
;
A
#
# COMPACT_ATOMS: atom_id res chain seq x y z
N MET A 1 -14.43 -41.30 -46.24
CA MET A 1 -13.30 -41.31 -45.28
C MET A 1 -12.50 -40.04 -45.47
N ARG A 2 -12.56 -39.10 -44.51
CA ARG A 2 -11.73 -37.89 -44.51
C ARG A 2 -10.39 -38.25 -43.87
N GLN A 3 -9.31 -38.27 -44.66
CA GLN A 3 -7.96 -38.38 -44.12
C GLN A 3 -7.59 -37.03 -43.48
N HIS A 4 -7.39 -37.03 -42.17
CA HIS A 4 -6.68 -35.94 -41.49
C HIS A 4 -5.19 -36.09 -41.83
N THR A 5 -4.67 -35.20 -42.67
CA THR A 5 -3.23 -35.04 -42.85
C THR A 5 -2.65 -34.41 -41.58
N SER A 6 -2.04 -35.23 -40.73
CA SER A 6 -1.11 -34.73 -39.71
C SER A 6 0.14 -34.19 -40.41
N ALA A 7 0.22 -32.86 -40.57
CA ALA A 7 1.45 -32.20 -40.95
C ALA A 7 2.42 -32.27 -39.76
N GLY A 8 3.51 -33.02 -39.89
CA GLY A 8 4.55 -33.09 -38.88
C GLY A 8 5.35 -31.78 -38.86
N TYR A 9 5.41 -31.13 -37.71
CA TYR A 9 6.27 -29.95 -37.50
C TYR A 9 7.73 -30.31 -37.78
N THR A 10 8.38 -29.53 -38.63
CA THR A 10 9.80 -29.75 -38.92
C THR A 10 10.66 -29.21 -37.76
N LEU A 11 11.83 -29.82 -37.54
CA LEU A 11 12.78 -29.35 -36.51
C LEU A 11 13.21 -27.90 -36.76
N LEU A 12 13.32 -27.51 -38.04
CA LEU A 12 13.60 -26.14 -38.47
C LEU A 12 12.49 -25.16 -38.05
N GLU A 13 11.23 -25.55 -38.23
CA GLU A 13 10.08 -24.73 -37.85
C GLU A 13 10.03 -24.51 -36.34
N LEU A 14 10.34 -25.54 -35.55
CA LEU A 14 10.41 -25.43 -34.10
C LEU A 14 11.56 -24.50 -33.65
N LEU A 15 12.72 -24.57 -34.31
CA LEU A 15 13.83 -23.65 -34.08
C LEU A 15 13.48 -22.20 -34.42
N MET A 16 12.78 -21.98 -35.53
CA MET A 16 12.34 -20.64 -35.94
C MET A 16 11.33 -20.06 -34.95
N VAL A 17 10.37 -20.85 -34.47
CA VAL A 17 9.40 -20.44 -33.45
C VAL A 17 10.10 -20.07 -32.14
N VAL A 18 11.04 -20.91 -31.67
CA VAL A 18 11.81 -20.62 -30.45
C VAL A 18 12.66 -19.35 -30.61
N ALA A 19 13.27 -19.13 -31.78
CA ALA A 19 14.04 -17.93 -32.05
C ALA A 19 13.16 -16.66 -32.00
N ILE A 20 11.99 -16.70 -32.63
CA ILE A 20 11.02 -15.60 -32.61
C ILE A 20 10.52 -15.34 -31.18
N LEU A 21 10.15 -16.39 -30.43
CA LEU A 21 9.72 -16.27 -29.04
C LEU A 21 10.82 -15.67 -28.15
N SER A 22 12.08 -16.04 -28.39
CA SER A 22 13.22 -15.50 -27.65
C SER A 22 13.39 -13.99 -27.88
N ILE A 23 13.29 -13.55 -29.15
CA ILE A 23 13.36 -12.12 -29.51
C ILE A 23 12.18 -11.35 -28.88
N VAL A 24 10.96 -11.88 -28.97
CA VAL A 24 9.77 -11.26 -28.37
C VAL A 24 9.92 -11.15 -26.86
N ALA A 25 10.41 -12.19 -26.19
CA ALA A 25 10.66 -12.17 -24.75
C ALA A 25 11.67 -11.09 -24.35
N LEU A 26 12.76 -10.93 -25.10
CA LEU A 26 13.77 -9.89 -24.84
C LEU A 26 13.20 -8.46 -24.88
N VAL A 27 12.22 -8.20 -25.74
CA VAL A 27 11.59 -6.87 -25.86
C VAL A 27 10.46 -6.68 -24.86
N ALA A 28 9.67 -7.73 -24.57
CA ALA A 28 8.51 -7.64 -23.70
C ALA A 28 8.87 -7.49 -22.21
N LEU A 29 9.94 -8.15 -21.74
CA LEU A 29 10.37 -8.14 -20.34
C LEU A 29 10.71 -6.74 -19.79
N PRO A 30 11.52 -5.88 -20.46
CA PRO A 30 11.83 -4.55 -19.93
C PRO A 30 10.63 -3.61 -19.89
N VAL A 31 9.62 -3.81 -20.75
CA VAL A 31 8.41 -2.98 -20.78
C VAL A 31 7.50 -3.28 -19.59
N SER A 32 7.32 -4.56 -19.24
CA SER A 32 6.48 -4.95 -18.10
C SER A 32 7.06 -4.48 -16.75
N GLN A 33 8.39 -4.45 -16.62
CA GLN A 33 9.05 -3.90 -15.43
C GLN A 33 8.74 -2.41 -15.24
N ARG A 34 8.84 -1.58 -16.30
CA ARG A 34 8.54 -0.14 -16.22
C ARG A 34 7.10 0.16 -15.83
N VAL A 35 6.14 -0.62 -16.32
CA VAL A 35 4.72 -0.46 -15.95
C VAL A 35 4.52 -0.75 -14.46
N THR A 36 5.18 -1.79 -13.94
CA THR A 36 5.10 -2.15 -12.52
C THR A 36 5.76 -1.09 -11.63
N GLU A 37 6.89 -0.53 -12.03
CA GLU A 37 7.56 0.56 -11.31
C GLU A 37 6.70 1.82 -11.24
N ALA A 38 6.12 2.25 -12.36
CA ALA A 38 5.20 3.39 -12.38
C ALA A 38 3.95 3.16 -11.52
N GLY A 39 3.42 1.93 -11.55
CA GLY A 39 2.31 1.52 -10.69
C GLY A 39 2.65 1.58 -9.20
N ALA A 40 3.88 1.23 -8.85
CA ALA A 40 4.37 1.29 -7.49
C ALA A 40 4.48 2.74 -6.99
N ASP A 41 4.95 3.66 -7.84
CA ASP A 41 5.02 5.09 -7.51
C ASP A 41 3.63 5.68 -7.29
N VAL A 42 2.66 5.39 -8.18
CA VAL A 42 1.27 5.82 -8.04
C VAL A 42 0.63 5.27 -6.76
N ALA A 43 0.86 4.00 -6.45
CA ALA A 43 0.35 3.41 -5.21
C ALA A 43 0.96 4.06 -3.97
N ALA A 44 2.28 4.33 -3.98
CA ALA A 44 2.93 5.04 -2.88
C ALA A 44 2.41 6.47 -2.74
N ASP A 45 2.13 7.18 -3.84
CA ASP A 45 1.53 8.52 -3.86
C ASP A 45 0.15 8.54 -3.26
N GLU A 46 -0.69 7.55 -3.58
CA GLU A 46 -2.02 7.45 -3.03
C GLU A 46 -2.01 7.21 -1.51
N PHE A 47 -1.11 6.34 -1.03
CA PHE A 47 -0.95 6.10 0.40
C PHE A 47 -0.42 7.34 1.14
N ALA A 48 0.56 8.03 0.55
CA ALA A 48 1.05 9.29 1.09
C ALA A 48 -0.06 10.36 1.10
N HIS A 49 -0.91 10.40 0.08
CA HIS A 49 -2.07 11.29 0.01
C HIS A 49 -3.06 10.98 1.13
N ALA A 50 -3.39 9.70 1.35
CA ALA A 50 -4.28 9.29 2.43
C ALA A 50 -3.77 9.69 3.82
N LEU A 51 -2.46 9.55 4.08
CA LEU A 51 -1.83 9.99 5.32
C LEU A 51 -1.90 11.52 5.49
N ARG A 52 -1.63 12.28 4.41
CA ARG A 52 -1.74 13.75 4.43
C ARG A 52 -3.18 14.19 4.67
N PHE A 53 -4.14 13.54 3.99
CA PHE A 53 -5.57 13.75 4.19
C PHE A 53 -5.97 13.53 5.64
N ALA A 54 -5.56 12.41 6.25
CA ALA A 54 -5.86 12.10 7.64
C ALA A 54 -5.34 13.19 8.60
N ARG A 55 -4.09 13.61 8.40
CA ARG A 55 -3.44 14.67 9.19
C ARG A 55 -4.14 16.01 9.04
N ASP A 56 -4.40 16.41 7.80
CA ASP A 56 -4.98 17.73 7.50
C ASP A 56 -6.45 17.78 7.94
N GLU A 57 -7.20 16.69 7.81
CA GLU A 57 -8.56 16.56 8.33
C GLU A 57 -8.59 16.59 9.87
N ALA A 58 -7.61 16.00 10.53
CA ALA A 58 -7.50 16.05 12.00
C ALA A 58 -7.29 17.49 12.49
N ARG A 59 -6.39 18.23 11.81
CA ARG A 59 -6.13 19.65 12.09
C ARG A 59 -7.34 20.52 11.78
N ARG A 60 -7.98 20.30 10.64
CA ARG A 60 -9.13 21.08 10.16
C ARG A 60 -10.33 20.97 11.10
N LYS A 61 -10.66 19.75 11.53
CA LYS A 61 -11.80 19.49 12.41
C LYS A 61 -11.47 19.57 13.89
N ARG A 62 -10.19 19.72 14.26
CA ARG A 62 -9.71 19.64 15.66
C ARG A 62 -10.12 18.33 16.35
N GLU A 63 -10.19 17.26 15.57
CA GLU A 63 -10.63 15.94 16.00
C GLU A 63 -9.59 14.90 15.59
N GLN A 64 -9.48 13.83 16.35
CA GLN A 64 -8.52 12.78 16.02
C GLN A 64 -8.96 11.98 14.77
N ARG A 65 -7.98 11.61 13.95
CA ARG A 65 -8.20 10.75 12.77
C ARG A 65 -7.34 9.50 12.86
N LEU A 66 -7.99 8.34 12.80
CA LEU A 66 -7.35 7.04 12.76
C LEU A 66 -7.00 6.69 11.32
N VAL A 67 -5.76 6.26 11.12
CA VAL A 67 -5.32 5.53 9.94
C VAL A 67 -5.08 4.09 10.38
N SER A 68 -5.83 3.18 9.79
CA SER A 68 -5.66 1.73 9.96
C SER A 68 -5.20 1.15 8.64
N CYS A 69 -4.11 0.40 8.67
CA CYS A 69 -3.58 -0.29 7.52
C CYS A 69 -3.61 -1.79 7.79
N ASP A 70 -4.20 -2.54 6.86
CA ASP A 70 -4.37 -3.97 6.99
C ASP A 70 -3.73 -4.67 5.78
N PRO A 71 -2.56 -5.32 5.97
CA PRO A 71 -1.91 -6.10 4.92
C PRO A 71 -2.72 -7.30 4.43
N ASP A 72 -3.58 -7.89 5.28
CA ASP A 72 -4.36 -9.08 4.92
C ASP A 72 -5.51 -8.73 3.98
N THR A 73 -6.18 -7.60 4.23
CA THR A 73 -7.20 -7.08 3.31
C THR A 73 -6.63 -6.22 2.19
N GLY A 74 -5.35 -5.82 2.30
CA GLY A 74 -4.69 -4.94 1.34
C GLY A 74 -5.28 -3.52 1.33
N GLN A 75 -5.81 -3.05 2.45
CA GLN A 75 -6.52 -1.78 2.55
C GLN A 75 -5.90 -0.83 3.56
N LEU A 76 -5.87 0.45 3.20
CA LEU A 76 -5.66 1.56 4.13
C LEU A 76 -6.95 2.34 4.30
N ARG A 77 -7.34 2.58 5.54
CA ARG A 77 -8.59 3.24 5.91
C ARG A 77 -8.31 4.43 6.81
N VAL A 78 -8.91 5.56 6.48
CA VAL A 78 -8.91 6.77 7.30
C VAL A 78 -10.32 7.03 7.81
N GLY A 79 -10.47 7.31 9.09
CA GLY A 79 -11.76 7.70 9.66
C GLY A 79 -11.65 8.34 11.03
N ALA A 80 -12.80 8.66 11.61
CA ALA A 80 -12.86 9.12 12.99
C ALA A 80 -12.51 7.97 13.95
N VAL A 81 -11.87 8.30 15.07
CA VAL A 81 -11.69 7.35 16.16
C VAL A 81 -13.04 7.05 16.80
N ASP A 82 -13.31 5.76 17.09
CA ASP A 82 -14.45 5.35 17.92
C ASP A 82 -14.00 5.28 19.39
N THR A 83 -14.31 6.29 20.20
CA THR A 83 -13.81 6.37 21.59
C THR A 83 -14.38 5.31 22.55
N ASP A 84 -15.40 4.57 22.11
CA ASP A 84 -16.14 3.61 22.93
C ASP A 84 -15.77 2.14 22.64
N LYS A 85 -14.95 1.87 21.61
CA LYS A 85 -14.56 0.52 21.18
C LYS A 85 -13.06 0.32 21.20
N ASP A 86 -12.63 -0.94 21.14
CA ASP A 86 -11.22 -1.28 20.90
C ASP A 86 -10.84 -0.78 19.49
N THR A 87 -9.98 0.23 19.43
CA THR A 87 -9.86 1.18 18.30
C THR A 87 -8.94 0.72 17.17
N SER A 88 -8.88 -0.57 16.89
CA SER A 88 -8.10 -1.08 15.76
C SER A 88 -8.72 -0.75 14.39
N THR A 89 -10.00 -0.33 14.38
CA THR A 89 -10.72 -0.02 13.14
C THR A 89 -11.38 1.37 13.19
N PRO A 90 -11.35 2.14 12.09
CA PRO A 90 -12.07 3.40 12.01
C PRO A 90 -13.57 3.16 12.21
N ARG A 91 -14.27 4.17 12.77
CA ARG A 91 -15.74 4.14 12.88
C ARG A 91 -16.34 3.76 11.51
N LYS A 92 -17.48 3.05 11.49
CA LYS A 92 -18.15 2.53 10.28
C LYS A 92 -18.22 3.51 9.09
N ASN A 93 -18.21 4.82 9.34
CA ASN A 93 -18.08 5.84 8.32
C ASN A 93 -16.60 6.15 8.00
N THR A 94 -16.00 5.32 7.15
CA THR A 94 -14.63 5.54 6.63
C THR A 94 -14.64 6.77 5.71
N ALA A 95 -13.80 7.76 6.04
CA ALA A 95 -13.71 9.01 5.28
C ALA A 95 -12.84 8.89 4.03
N TYR A 96 -11.87 7.97 4.06
CA TYR A 96 -10.97 7.70 2.94
C TYR A 96 -10.57 6.22 2.94
N LEU A 97 -10.61 5.57 1.78
CA LEU A 97 -10.21 4.18 1.63
C LEU A 97 -9.29 4.07 0.42
N VAL A 98 -8.13 3.45 0.63
CA VAL A 98 -7.18 3.12 -0.42
C VAL A 98 -7.04 1.60 -0.47
N ALA A 99 -7.16 1.05 -1.67
CA ALA A 99 -6.80 -0.32 -1.97
C ALA A 99 -5.90 -0.29 -3.22
N PRO A 100 -4.62 -0.70 -3.15
CA PRO A 100 -3.73 -0.64 -4.31
C PRO A 100 -4.28 -1.43 -5.50
N ALA A 101 -4.90 -2.58 -5.24
CA ALA A 101 -5.55 -3.43 -6.23
C ALA A 101 -6.66 -2.73 -7.05
N ALA A 102 -7.27 -1.68 -6.49
CA ALA A 102 -8.32 -0.90 -7.16
C ALA A 102 -7.76 0.26 -8.02
N LEU A 103 -6.45 0.54 -7.95
CA LEU A 103 -5.81 1.60 -8.73
C LEU A 103 -5.53 1.11 -10.15
N PRO A 104 -5.96 1.83 -11.21
CA PRO A 104 -5.76 1.40 -12.60
C PRO A 104 -4.30 1.09 -12.95
N ALA A 105 -3.35 1.85 -12.40
CA ALA A 105 -1.91 1.65 -12.58
C ALA A 105 -1.26 0.83 -11.45
N GLY A 106 -1.92 0.71 -10.28
CA GLY A 106 -1.36 0.07 -9.08
C GLY A 106 -1.88 -1.34 -8.81
N SER A 107 -2.68 -1.92 -9.72
CA SER A 107 -3.45 -3.15 -9.48
C SER A 107 -2.61 -4.40 -9.14
N ALA A 108 -1.33 -4.40 -9.52
CA ALA A 108 -0.37 -5.46 -9.18
C ALA A 108 0.27 -5.28 -7.78
N MET A 109 0.12 -4.12 -7.16
CA MET A 109 0.70 -3.80 -5.86
C MET A 109 -0.14 -4.38 -4.73
N THR A 110 0.53 -4.83 -3.67
CA THR A 110 -0.10 -5.18 -2.40
C THR A 110 0.62 -4.49 -1.24
N ILE A 111 -0.06 -4.41 -0.10
CA ILE A 111 0.55 -4.01 1.16
C ILE A 111 1.34 -5.21 1.70
N LEU A 112 2.66 -5.06 1.82
CA LEU A 112 3.53 -6.09 2.41
C LEU A 112 3.59 -5.96 3.92
N SER A 113 3.62 -4.74 4.44
CA SER A 113 3.63 -4.49 5.87
C SER A 113 3.20 -3.07 6.21
N CYS A 114 2.64 -2.93 7.41
CA CYS A 114 2.36 -1.65 8.05
C CYS A 114 2.87 -1.72 9.48
N SER A 115 3.78 -0.82 9.82
CA SER A 115 4.43 -0.81 11.14
C SER A 115 4.64 0.60 11.62
N PHE A 116 4.00 0.92 12.74
CA PHE A 116 4.12 2.16 13.46
C PHE A 116 4.72 1.85 14.84
N THR A 117 5.93 2.30 15.09
CA THR A 117 6.64 2.13 16.36
C THR A 117 6.54 3.41 17.17
N PHE A 118 6.11 3.30 18.42
CA PHE A 118 5.86 4.46 19.29
C PHE A 118 6.96 4.65 20.35
N ALA A 119 6.87 5.73 21.12
CA ALA A 119 7.85 6.09 22.14
C ALA A 119 8.10 5.00 23.20
N ASP A 120 7.16 4.09 23.42
CA ASP A 120 7.25 2.93 24.32
C ASP A 120 7.78 1.65 23.64
N ASN A 121 8.25 1.75 22.39
CA ASN A 121 8.72 0.65 21.53
C ASN A 121 7.67 -0.37 21.09
N ALA A 122 6.41 -0.26 21.52
CA ALA A 122 5.41 -1.17 20.98
C ALA A 122 5.08 -0.77 19.52
N THR A 123 4.69 -1.75 18.73
CA THR A 123 4.33 -1.58 17.33
C THR A 123 2.83 -1.68 17.13
N ALA A 124 2.31 -1.07 16.07
CA ALA A 124 0.94 -1.26 15.62
C ALA A 124 0.86 -1.15 14.09
N ASP A 125 -0.25 -1.64 13.55
CA ASP A 125 -0.68 -1.52 12.14
C ASP A 125 -1.47 -0.23 11.87
N SER A 126 -1.67 0.57 12.93
CA SER A 126 -2.49 1.77 12.93
C SER A 126 -1.80 2.92 13.65
N VAL A 127 -2.18 4.14 13.26
CA VAL A 127 -1.70 5.40 13.84
C VAL A 127 -2.83 6.41 13.87
N VAL A 128 -2.87 7.24 14.90
CA VAL A 128 -3.82 8.35 15.00
C VAL A 128 -3.09 9.66 14.81
N PHE A 129 -3.67 10.56 14.02
CA PHE A 129 -3.31 11.97 14.04
C PHE A 129 -4.16 12.69 15.08
N ASP A 130 -3.50 13.34 16.03
CA ASP A 130 -4.17 14.17 17.02
C ASP A 130 -4.74 15.47 16.40
N ALA A 131 -5.44 16.29 17.20
CA ALA A 131 -6.03 17.55 16.74
C ALA A 131 -5.00 18.60 16.25
N THR A 132 -3.71 18.37 16.48
CA THR A 132 -2.60 19.19 15.99
C THR A 132 -1.94 18.60 14.73
N GLY A 133 -2.30 17.37 14.36
CA GLY A 133 -1.73 16.65 13.23
C GLY A 133 -0.47 15.85 13.58
N ASN A 134 -0.17 15.67 14.86
CA ASN A 134 0.96 14.83 15.27
C ASN A 134 0.52 13.36 15.31
N PRO A 135 1.34 12.44 14.80
CA PRO A 135 1.07 11.01 14.85
C PRO A 135 1.35 10.43 16.24
N VAL A 136 0.35 9.74 16.78
CA VAL A 136 0.34 9.10 18.10
C VAL A 136 -0.29 7.71 18.00
N ARG A 137 -0.09 6.86 19.01
CA ARG A 137 -0.60 5.47 19.05
C ARG A 137 -2.13 5.33 18.90
N GLY A 138 -2.90 6.40 19.11
CA GLY A 138 -4.35 6.30 19.15
C GLY A 138 -4.89 5.70 20.43
N ILE A 139 -6.21 5.58 20.56
CA ILE A 139 -6.92 5.58 21.86
C ILE A 139 -7.82 4.37 22.14
N GLY A 140 -7.49 3.58 23.17
CA GLY A 140 -8.45 2.84 24.02
C GLY A 140 -8.67 3.55 25.37
N LYS A 141 -9.40 2.96 26.35
CA LYS A 141 -9.38 3.46 27.75
C LYS A 141 -8.02 3.13 28.39
N GLY A 142 -7.29 4.11 28.92
CA GLY A 142 -6.04 3.89 29.67
C GLY A 142 -4.94 4.95 29.45
N PRO A 143 -3.80 4.88 30.16
CA PRO A 143 -2.72 5.89 30.15
C PRO A 143 -1.77 5.80 28.94
N MET A 144 -2.02 4.93 27.97
CA MET A 144 -1.19 4.78 26.76
C MET A 144 -1.59 5.73 25.61
N ARG A 145 -2.56 6.62 25.88
CA ARG A 145 -2.88 7.75 25.01
C ARG A 145 -1.63 8.62 24.87
N ASP A 146 -1.43 9.19 23.69
CA ASP A 146 -0.39 10.22 23.46
C ASP A 146 1.06 9.72 23.44
N LYS A 147 1.30 8.41 23.27
CA LYS A 147 2.64 7.96 22.87
C LYS A 147 2.90 8.43 21.45
N ALA A 148 3.79 9.42 21.33
CA ALA A 148 4.26 9.92 20.06
C ALA A 148 4.81 8.79 19.21
N LEU A 149 4.54 8.84 17.91
CA LEU A 149 5.21 8.00 16.94
C LEU A 149 6.71 8.26 17.01
N ARG A 150 7.51 7.20 16.92
CA ARG A 150 8.96 7.29 16.74
C ARG A 150 9.34 7.09 15.27
N THR A 151 8.75 6.10 14.63
CA THR A 151 8.89 5.83 13.20
C THR A 151 7.68 5.06 12.71
N GLY A 152 7.24 5.32 11.49
CA GLY A 152 6.18 4.58 10.83
C GLY A 152 6.55 4.31 9.39
N ALA A 153 6.24 3.10 8.91
CA ALA A 153 6.45 2.74 7.52
C ALA A 153 5.29 1.86 7.01
N ILE A 154 4.87 2.17 5.79
CA ILE A 154 3.98 1.33 4.99
C ILE A 154 4.79 0.84 3.80
N VAL A 155 4.90 -0.47 3.63
CA VAL A 155 5.67 -1.08 2.54
C VAL A 155 4.70 -1.70 1.56
N LEU A 156 4.80 -1.28 0.31
CA LEU A 156 4.07 -1.79 -0.84
C LEU A 156 5.01 -2.64 -1.70
N GLY A 157 4.49 -3.66 -2.36
CA GLY A 157 5.28 -4.42 -3.32
C GLY A 157 4.51 -5.22 -4.35
N ALA A 158 5.20 -5.52 -5.45
CA ALA A 158 4.79 -6.40 -6.53
C ALA A 158 6.03 -7.12 -7.10
N GLY A 159 6.17 -8.42 -6.83
CA GLY A 159 7.37 -9.18 -7.23
C GLY A 159 8.65 -8.60 -6.62
N HIS A 160 9.55 -8.09 -7.47
CA HIS A 160 10.83 -7.48 -7.06
C HIS A 160 10.73 -5.97 -6.80
N VAL A 161 9.62 -5.33 -7.18
CA VAL A 161 9.41 -3.89 -6.97
C VAL A 161 8.87 -3.65 -5.58
N ARG A 162 9.49 -2.71 -4.86
CA ARG A 162 9.06 -2.25 -3.53
C ARG A 162 9.04 -0.74 -3.46
N ARG A 163 8.07 -0.21 -2.72
CA ARG A 163 7.98 1.20 -2.34
C ARG A 163 7.58 1.32 -0.89
N SER A 164 8.06 2.35 -0.25
CA SER A 164 7.85 2.60 1.17
C SER A 164 7.37 4.02 1.38
N VAL A 165 6.33 4.16 2.21
CA VAL A 165 5.82 5.45 2.67
C VAL A 165 6.17 5.58 4.14
N HIS A 166 7.05 6.51 4.47
CA HIS A 166 7.53 6.76 5.82
C HIS A 166 6.76 7.90 6.47
N LEU A 167 6.41 7.71 7.74
CA LEU A 167 5.79 8.70 8.61
C LEU A 167 6.73 9.02 9.77
N ALA A 168 7.19 10.27 9.81
CA ALA A 168 8.05 10.77 10.89
C ALA A 168 7.23 11.22 12.10
N THR A 169 7.92 11.43 13.22
CA THR A 169 7.35 11.91 14.49
C THR A 169 6.60 13.24 14.38
N THR A 170 6.99 14.09 13.43
CA THR A 170 6.37 15.41 13.17
C THR A 170 5.15 15.34 12.24
N GLY A 171 4.74 14.14 11.82
CA GLY A 171 3.72 13.97 10.78
C GLY A 171 4.22 14.29 9.38
N ARG A 172 5.54 14.42 9.18
CA ARG A 172 6.15 14.49 7.84
C ARG A 172 6.03 13.13 7.15
N ILE A 173 5.60 13.14 5.90
CA ILE A 173 5.38 11.95 5.07
C ILE A 173 6.34 12.00 3.88
N THR A 174 7.14 10.95 3.69
CA THR A 174 8.13 10.80 2.62
C THR A 174 8.03 9.44 1.96
N GLN A 175 8.46 9.32 0.71
CA GLN A 175 8.40 8.08 -0.07
C GLN A 175 9.79 7.69 -0.56
N SER A 176 10.05 6.39 -0.67
CA SER A 176 11.27 5.80 -1.24
C SER A 176 11.04 4.41 -1.81
#